data_AF-A0A183LVK5-F1
#
_entry.id   AF-A0A183LVK5-F1
#
_cell.length_a   1.000
_cell.length_b   1.000
_cell.length_c   1.000
_cell.angle_alpha   90.00
_cell.angle_beta   90.00
_cell.angle_gamma   90.00
#
_symmetry.space_group_name_H-M   'P 1'
#
loop_
_entity.id
_entity.type
_entity.pdbx_description
1 polymer ?
#
loop_
_entity_poly.entity_id
_entity_poly.type
_entity_poly.pdbx_seq_one_letter_code
_entity_poly.pdbx_strand_id
1 'polypeptide(L)' 'MDLICRAHQVVEDGFEFFCRRQLVTLFSAPNYCGEFDNAGGMMSVDENLTCSFQ' A
#
# COMPACT_ATOMS: atom_id res chain seq x y z
N MET A 1 -7.23 14.27 10.45
CA MET A 1 -6.96 13.31 9.36
C MET A 1 -5.56 12.81 9.62
N ASP A 2 -5.41 11.51 9.81
CA ASP A 2 -4.18 10.94 10.37
C ASP A 2 -3.38 10.13 9.35
N LEU A 3 -4.06 9.62 8.30
CA LEU A 3 -3.48 8.86 7.21
C LEU A 3 -4.23 9.14 5.89
N ILE A 4 -3.49 9.38 4.80
CA ILE A 4 -4.01 9.37 3.43
C ILE A 4 -3.74 7.98 2.85
N CYS A 5 -4.79 7.26 2.47
CA CYS A 5 -4.67 5.98 1.77
C CYS A 5 -4.98 6.18 0.27
N ARG A 6 -4.05 5.79 -0.61
CA ARG A 6 -4.22 5.90 -2.07
C ARG A 6 -3.74 4.66 -2.83
N ALA A 7 -4.20 4.51 -4.06
CA ALA A 7 -3.62 3.63 -5.09
C ALA A 7 -2.95 4.50 -6.19
N HIS A 8 -2.79 4.03 -7.43
CA HIS A 8 -2.31 4.77 -8.63
C HIS A 8 -0.82 4.59 -9.00
N GLN A 9 0.10 4.42 -8.05
CA GLN A 9 1.54 4.17 -8.33
C GLN A 9 1.91 2.75 -7.91
N VAL A 10 2.60 2.02 -8.80
CA VAL A 10 3.26 0.73 -8.52
C VAL A 10 4.37 0.95 -7.50
N VAL A 11 4.46 0.07 -6.51
CA VAL A 11 5.54 0.05 -5.50
C VAL A 11 5.96 -1.40 -5.25
N GLU A 12 7.24 -1.59 -4.92
CA GLU A 12 7.91 -2.89 -4.90
C GLU A 12 7.20 -3.92 -4.00
N ASP A 13 6.91 -3.57 -2.75
CA ASP A 13 6.29 -4.48 -1.78
C ASP A 13 4.75 -4.47 -1.79
N GLY A 14 4.13 -3.83 -2.79
CA GLY A 14 2.67 -3.67 -2.85
C GLY A 14 2.11 -2.64 -1.86
N PHE A 15 2.93 -2.12 -0.94
CA PHE A 15 2.63 -0.92 -0.16
C PHE A 15 3.88 -0.08 0.13
N GLU A 16 3.73 1.24 0.28
CA GLU A 16 4.83 2.12 0.68
C GLU A 16 4.31 3.33 1.48
N PHE A 17 5.01 3.69 2.56
CA PHE A 17 4.68 4.85 3.38
C PHE A 17 5.50 6.09 2.99
N PHE A 18 4.83 7.24 2.96
CA PHE A 18 5.40 8.56 2.67
C PHE A 18 5.07 9.55 3.79
N CYS A 19 5.73 10.72 3.77
CA CYS A 19 5.45 11.83 4.68
C CYS A 19 5.37 11.40 6.15
N ARG A 20 6.38 10.69 6.66
CA ARG A 20 6.41 10.16 8.04
C ARG A 20 5.20 9.28 8.38
N ARG A 21 4.84 8.39 7.45
CA ARG A 21 3.69 7.46 7.54
C ARG A 21 2.32 8.14 7.57
N GLN A 22 2.23 9.40 7.14
CA GLN A 22 0.94 10.10 6.99
C GLN A 22 0.29 9.86 5.63
N LEU A 23 0.99 9.20 4.71
CA LEU A 23 0.45 8.74 3.43
C LEU A 23 0.90 7.31 3.18
N VAL A 24 -0.03 6.45 2.78
CA VAL A 24 0.26 5.10 2.31
C VAL A 24 -0.21 4.93 0.87
N THR A 25 0.69 4.37 0.09
CA THR A 25 0.45 3.92 -1.27
C THR A 25 0.20 2.42 -1.23
N LEU A 26 -0.95 1.96 -1.74
CA LEU A 26 -1.25 0.54 -1.95
C LEU A 26 -1.25 0.22 -3.44
N PHE A 27 -0.76 -0.96 -3.78
CA PHE A 27 -0.80 -1.52 -5.12
C PHE A 27 -1.04 -3.04 -5.04
N SER A 28 -2.18 -3.52 -5.54
CA SER A 28 -2.64 -4.90 -5.31
C SER A 28 -2.52 -5.81 -6.53
N ALA A 29 -1.94 -5.33 -7.64
CA ALA A 29 -1.67 -6.17 -8.81
C ALA A 29 -0.21 -6.63 -8.78
N PRO A 30 0.08 -7.89 -8.38
CA PRO A 30 1.44 -8.41 -8.41
C PRO A 30 1.91 -8.57 -9.86
N ASN A 31 3.21 -8.53 -10.05
CA ASN A 31 3.86 -8.61 -11.36
C ASN A 31 3.22 -7.67 -12.39
N TYR A 32 3.08 -6.37 -12.07
CA TYR A 32 2.26 -5.45 -12.86
C TYR A 32 2.74 -5.41 -14.33
N CYS A 33 1.80 -5.56 -15.26
CA CYS A 33 2.04 -5.66 -16.70
C CYS A 33 3.04 -6.77 -17.13
N GLY A 34 3.49 -7.65 -16.22
CA GLY A 34 4.58 -8.59 -16.51
C GLY A 34 5.96 -7.93 -16.63
N GLU A 35 6.08 -6.63 -16.30
CA GLU A 35 7.32 -5.84 -16.43
C GLU A 35 7.92 -5.48 -15.07
N PHE A 36 7.10 -5.39 -14.04
CA PHE A 36 7.50 -5.03 -12.68
C PHE A 36 7.47 -6.28 -11.81
N ASP A 37 8.56 -6.60 -11.10
CA ASP A 37 8.58 -7.73 -10.14
C ASP A 37 7.97 -7.35 -8.78
N ASN A 38 6.92 -6.53 -8.78
CA ASN A 38 6.30 -6.04 -7.56
C ASN A 38 5.37 -7.07 -6.92
N ALA A 39 5.32 -7.07 -5.58
CA ALA A 39 4.27 -7.74 -4.82
C ALA A 39 2.93 -6.98 -4.92
N GLY A 40 1.84 -7.68 -4.61
CA GLY A 40 0.54 -7.08 -4.40
C GLY A 40 0.29 -6.92 -2.90
N GLY A 41 -0.14 -5.74 -2.45
CA GLY A 41 -0.43 -5.46 -1.05
C GLY A 41 -1.91 -5.31 -0.75
N MET A 42 -2.33 -5.74 0.44
CA MET A 42 -3.64 -5.44 1.04
C MET A 42 -3.44 -4.77 2.40
N MET A 43 -4.21 -3.73 2.70
CA MET A 43 -4.27 -3.13 4.04
C MET A 43 -5.57 -3.49 4.74
N SER A 44 -5.46 -4.05 5.94
CA SER A 44 -6.59 -4.25 6.87
C SER A 44 -6.56 -3.17 7.95
N VAL A 45 -7.73 -2.63 8.28
CA VAL A 45 -7.90 -1.63 9.35
C VAL A 45 -8.89 -2.17 10.36
N ASP A 46 -8.47 -2.30 11.62
CA ASP A 46 -9.33 -2.78 12.70
C ASP A 46 -10.17 -1.67 13.36
N GLU A 47 -11.00 -2.03 14.34
CA GLU A 47 -11.86 -1.08 15.08
C GLU A 47 -11.09 -0.03 15.89
N ASN A 48 -9.81 -0.30 16.20
CA ASN A 48 -8.90 0.63 16.88
C ASN A 48 -8.08 1.46 15.89
N LEU A 49 -8.40 1.39 14.58
CA LEU A 49 -7.69 2.04 13.48
C LEU A 49 -6.25 1.55 13.30
N THR A 50 -5.92 0.36 13.82
CA THR A 50 -4.63 -0.28 13.57
C THR A 50 -4.58 -0.78 12.13
N CYS A 51 -3.58 -0.33 11.39
CA CYS A 51 -3.36 -0.76 10.00
C CYS A 51 -2.35 -1.92 9.96
N SER A 52 -2.70 -3.02 9.30
CA SER A 52 -1.82 -4.17 9.03
C SER A 52 -1.79 -4.50 7.53
N PHE A 53 -0.69 -5.12 7.07
CA PHE A 53 -0.43 -5.38 5.65
C PHE A 53 -0.21 -6.87 5.38
N GLN A 54 -0.65 -7.33 4.21
CA GLN A 54 -0.46 -8.67 3.67
C GLN A 54 0.12 -8.58 2.26
#